data_AF-A0A9Q4YK74-F1
#
_entry.id   AF-A0A9Q4YK74-F1
#
_cell.length_a   1.000
_cell.length_b   1.000
_cell.length_c   1.000
_cell.angle_alpha   90.00
_cell.angle_beta   90.00
_cell.angle_gamma   90.00
#
_symmetry.space_group_name_H-M   'P 1'
#
loop_
_entity.id
_entity.type
_entity.pdbx_description
1 polymer ?
#
loop_
_entity_poly.entity_id
_entity_poly.type
_entity_poly.pdbx_seq_one_letter_code
_entity_poly.pdbx_strand_id
1 'polypeptide(L)'
;MAALKPEVKAAIVQMLACYDTPSQVVEAVQKDFGITITRQQVETHDPTKVSGKTLAKKWVDLFNRTRDRFLNEISDIPIANKAYRLRVLQRMSTTAEGMKNLGMTAQLLEQAAKEVGDAYSNKQKVELTGKDGGPLNQVTYTAEDYAKAQQKLEGRLEGLD
;
A
#
# COMPACT_ATOMS: atom_id res chain seq x y z
N MET A 1 23.83 25.58 21.94
CA MET A 1 23.12 24.29 22.10
C MET A 1 24.16 23.18 22.14
N ALA A 2 23.99 22.17 22.98
CA ALA A 2 24.93 21.04 23.03
C ALA A 2 24.95 20.30 21.69
N ALA A 3 26.13 19.88 21.25
CA ALA A 3 26.28 19.12 20.01
C ALA A 3 25.63 17.74 20.18
N LEU A 4 24.61 17.43 19.37
CA LEU A 4 24.00 16.11 19.35
C LEU A 4 25.00 15.06 18.87
N LYS A 5 25.01 13.91 19.53
CA LYS A 5 25.77 12.74 19.10
C LYS A 5 25.32 12.29 17.69
N PRO A 6 26.20 11.68 16.88
CA PRO A 6 25.86 11.24 15.52
C PRO A 6 24.63 10.32 15.46
N GLU A 7 24.46 9.42 16.43
CA GLU A 7 23.29 8.52 16.54
C GLU A 7 21.96 9.26 16.66
N VAL A 8 21.89 10.29 17.50
CA VAL A 8 20.69 11.12 17.71
C VAL A 8 20.37 11.92 16.45
N LYS A 9 21.41 12.46 15.78
CA LYS A 9 21.25 13.16 14.50
C LYS A 9 20.70 12.23 13.41
N ALA A 10 21.20 11.00 13.34
CA ALA A 10 20.72 10.00 12.39
C ALA A 10 19.23 9.69 12.63
N ALA A 11 18.85 9.47 13.89
CA ALA A 11 17.46 9.21 14.26
C ALA A 11 16.53 10.37 13.85
N ILE A 12 16.91 11.62 14.18
CA ILE A 12 16.14 12.81 13.80
C ILE A 12 15.95 12.89 12.28
N VAL A 13 17.03 12.73 11.52
CA VAL A 13 17.00 12.80 10.04
C VAL A 13 16.11 11.70 9.46
N GLN A 14 16.19 10.49 9.99
CA GLN A 14 15.39 9.35 9.52
C GLN A 14 13.90 9.54 9.83
N MET A 15 13.54 9.98 11.03
CA MET A 15 12.16 10.26 11.41
C MET A 15 11.53 11.35 10.53
N LEU A 16 12.26 12.45 10.31
CA LEU A 16 11.82 13.52 9.40
C LEU A 16 11.67 13.01 7.96
N ALA A 17 12.56 12.12 7.51
CA ALA A 17 12.46 11.45 6.22
C ALA A 17 11.23 10.52 6.11
N CYS A 18 10.69 10.05 7.24
CA CYS A 18 9.46 9.26 7.33
C CYS A 18 8.20 10.10 7.63
N TYR A 19 8.25 11.43 7.40
CA TYR A 19 7.15 12.38 7.63
C TYR A 19 6.74 12.59 9.09
N ASP A 20 7.54 12.17 10.07
CA ASP A 20 7.30 12.57 11.45
C ASP A 20 7.43 14.09 11.61
N THR A 21 6.48 14.71 12.29
CA THR A 21 6.50 16.15 12.54
C THR A 21 7.60 16.50 13.56
N PRO A 22 8.13 17.74 13.56
CA PRO A 22 9.13 18.14 14.55
C PRO A 22 8.70 17.92 16.00
N SER A 23 7.40 18.02 16.31
CA SER A 23 6.87 17.71 17.65
C SER A 23 7.00 16.22 18.00
N GLN A 24 6.62 15.32 17.09
CA GLN A 24 6.74 13.88 17.29
C GLN A 24 8.21 13.46 17.46
N VAL A 25 9.11 14.06 16.68
CA VAL A 25 10.55 13.78 16.79
C VAL A 25 11.11 14.24 18.13
N VAL A 26 10.70 15.40 18.65
CA VAL A 26 11.11 15.85 20.00
C VAL A 26 10.69 14.84 21.06
N GLU A 27 9.43 14.38 21.01
CA GLU A 27 8.89 13.40 21.96
C GLU A 27 9.63 12.06 21.89
N ALA A 28 9.88 11.56 20.67
CA ALA A 28 10.61 10.31 20.46
C ALA A 28 12.07 10.40 20.93
N VAL A 29 12.77 11.50 20.61
CA VAL A 29 14.17 11.68 21.05
C VAL A 29 14.26 11.75 22.58
N GLN A 30 13.31 12.42 23.24
CA GLN A 30 13.25 12.45 24.69
C GLN A 30 12.99 11.05 25.28
N LYS A 31 12.11 10.27 24.67
CA LYS A 31 11.78 8.92 25.12
C LYS A 31 12.93 7.94 24.93
N ASP A 32 13.54 7.94 23.76
CA ASP A 32 14.49 6.89 23.35
C ASP A 32 15.94 7.21 23.75
N PHE A 33 16.30 8.50 23.81
CA PHE A 33 17.66 8.94 24.14
C PHE A 33 17.73 9.72 25.46
N GLY A 34 16.61 10.09 26.07
CA GLY A 34 16.59 10.88 27.30
C GLY A 34 17.02 12.35 27.11
N ILE A 35 17.10 12.84 25.88
CA ILE A 35 17.63 14.18 25.55
C ILE A 35 16.50 15.13 25.21
N THR A 36 16.44 16.26 25.91
CA THR A 36 15.53 17.35 25.58
C THR A 36 16.10 18.19 24.45
N ILE A 37 15.37 18.28 23.34
CA ILE A 37 15.69 19.14 22.19
C ILE A 37 14.48 20.01 21.83
N THR A 38 14.70 21.08 21.07
CA THR A 38 13.61 21.93 20.59
C THR A 38 13.18 21.55 19.18
N ARG A 39 11.95 21.91 18.80
CA ARG A 39 11.47 21.74 17.42
C ARG A 39 12.35 22.48 16.41
N GLN A 40 12.82 23.68 16.75
CA GLN A 40 13.72 24.45 15.88
C GLN A 40 15.04 23.70 15.65
N GLN A 41 15.58 23.06 16.68
CA GLN A 41 16.79 22.24 16.56
C GLN A 41 16.54 21.02 15.65
N VAL A 42 15.37 20.38 15.77
CA VAL A 42 14.95 19.29 14.87
C VAL A 42 14.88 19.79 13.42
N GLU A 43 14.26 20.93 13.15
CA GLU A 43 14.12 21.49 11.80
C GLU A 43 15.46 21.75 11.10
N THR A 44 16.55 22.04 11.83
CA THR A 44 17.90 22.18 11.23
C THR A 44 18.44 20.88 10.62
N HIS A 45 17.81 19.73 10.90
CA HIS A 45 18.15 18.42 10.35
C HIS A 45 17.23 18.00 9.20
N ASP A 46 16.33 18.89 8.74
CA ASP A 46 15.48 18.68 7.58
C ASP A 46 16.05 19.45 6.36
N PRO A 47 16.61 18.77 5.34
CA PRO A 47 17.16 19.43 4.16
C PRO A 47 16.09 20.11 3.27
N THR A 48 14.80 19.83 3.50
CA THR A 48 13.70 20.47 2.78
C THR A 48 13.31 21.83 3.38
N LYS A 49 13.86 22.19 4.54
CA LYS A 49 13.58 23.46 5.24
C LYS A 49 14.73 24.43 5.09
N VAL A 50 14.40 25.73 5.17
CA VAL A 50 15.39 26.82 5.13
C VAL A 50 16.41 26.68 6.28
N SER A 51 15.97 26.24 7.45
CA SER A 51 16.81 25.98 8.62
C SER A 51 17.82 24.85 8.42
N GLY A 52 17.56 23.91 7.49
CA GLY A 52 18.45 22.80 7.16
C GLY A 52 19.39 23.05 5.97
N LYS A 53 19.43 24.27 5.41
CA LYS A 53 20.27 24.59 4.24
C LYS A 53 21.77 24.34 4.44
N THR A 54 22.26 24.39 5.68
CA THR A 54 23.67 24.15 6.05
C THR A 54 23.93 22.74 6.53
N LEU A 55 22.95 21.84 6.40
CA LEU A 55 23.06 20.45 6.83
C LEU A 55 24.16 19.74 6.01
N ALA A 56 25.06 19.05 6.69
CA ALA A 56 26.17 18.37 6.04
C ALA A 56 25.68 17.31 5.05
N LYS A 57 26.37 17.19 3.90
CA LYS A 57 25.99 16.31 2.77
C LYS A 57 25.61 14.89 3.21
N LYS A 58 26.37 14.28 4.12
CA LYS A 58 26.08 12.92 4.63
C LYS A 58 24.67 12.74 5.22
N TRP A 59 24.12 13.79 5.82
CA TRP A 59 22.78 13.76 6.42
C TRP A 59 21.70 14.02 5.37
N VAL A 60 21.98 14.89 4.39
CA VAL A 60 21.12 15.07 3.22
C VAL A 60 20.99 13.75 2.45
N ASP A 61 22.10 13.04 2.23
CA ASP A 61 22.12 11.74 1.57
C ASP A 61 21.33 10.69 2.37
N LEU A 62 21.51 10.66 3.71
CA LEU A 62 20.73 9.78 4.58
C LEU A 62 19.23 10.08 4.51
N PHE A 63 18.84 11.36 4.54
CA PHE A 63 17.45 11.79 4.43
C PHE A 63 16.83 11.30 3.13
N ASN A 64 17.46 11.60 2.00
CA ASN A 64 16.93 11.25 0.68
C ASN A 64 16.83 9.73 0.50
N ARG A 65 17.86 8.98 0.91
CA ARG A 65 17.81 7.51 0.88
C ARG A 65 16.71 6.93 1.76
N THR A 66 16.52 7.49 2.96
CA THR A 66 15.47 7.03 3.88
C THR A 66 14.08 7.38 3.35
N ARG A 67 13.91 8.57 2.76
CA ARG A 67 12.67 9.00 2.11
C ARG A 67 12.30 8.09 0.95
N ASP A 68 13.24 7.81 0.07
CA ASP A 68 13.03 6.93 -1.07
C ASP A 68 12.61 5.53 -0.61
N ARG A 69 13.34 4.98 0.38
CA ARG A 69 12.97 3.71 1.02
C ARG A 69 11.56 3.75 1.60
N PHE A 70 11.21 4.79 2.36
CA PHE A 70 9.88 4.93 2.97
C PHE A 70 8.76 4.96 1.93
N LEU A 71 8.99 5.58 0.77
CA LEU A 71 8.00 5.68 -0.30
C LEU A 71 7.88 4.37 -1.11
N ASN A 72 8.97 3.63 -1.30
CA ASN A 72 9.01 2.47 -2.19
C ASN A 72 8.87 1.12 -1.46
N GLU A 73 9.31 1.01 -0.20
CA GLU A 73 9.33 -0.24 0.55
C GLU A 73 8.17 -0.33 1.56
N ILE A 74 6.99 -0.66 1.04
CA ILE A 74 5.76 -0.81 1.84
C ILE A 74 5.77 -2.11 2.68
N SER A 75 6.64 -3.08 2.33
CA SER A 75 6.71 -4.40 2.97
C SER A 75 7.06 -4.36 4.46
N ASP A 76 7.79 -3.33 4.90
CA ASP A 76 8.18 -3.17 6.31
C ASP A 76 7.02 -2.66 7.18
N ILE A 77 5.94 -2.16 6.57
CA ILE A 77 4.76 -1.66 7.28
C ILE A 77 3.81 -2.83 7.56
N PRO A 78 3.60 -3.26 8.82
CA PRO A 78 2.81 -4.46 9.11
C PRO A 78 1.37 -4.38 8.59
N ILE A 79 0.76 -3.20 8.61
CA ILE A 79 -0.61 -3.00 8.10
C ILE A 79 -0.72 -3.23 6.59
N ALA A 80 0.38 -3.21 5.83
CA ALA A 80 0.36 -3.58 4.42
C ALA A 80 0.16 -5.10 4.23
N ASN A 81 0.53 -5.91 5.22
CA ASN A 81 0.42 -7.35 5.17
C ASN A 81 -0.98 -7.86 5.57
N LYS A 82 -1.57 -8.72 4.72
CA LYS A 82 -2.90 -9.31 4.93
C LYS A 82 -3.01 -10.12 6.22
N ALA A 83 -2.01 -10.93 6.55
CA ALA A 83 -2.03 -11.76 7.75
C ALA A 83 -2.03 -10.90 9.03
N TYR A 84 -1.29 -9.79 9.03
CA TYR A 84 -1.28 -8.88 10.17
C TYR A 84 -2.64 -8.19 10.36
N ARG A 85 -3.22 -7.61 9.30
CA ARG A 85 -4.54 -6.96 9.37
C ARG A 85 -5.63 -7.92 9.85
N LEU A 86 -5.67 -9.16 9.34
CA LEU A 86 -6.60 -10.19 9.80
C LEU A 86 -6.44 -10.50 11.30
N ARG A 87 -5.20 -10.58 11.81
CA ARG A 87 -4.96 -10.77 13.26
C ARG A 87 -5.43 -9.58 14.09
N VAL A 88 -5.31 -8.35 13.56
CA VAL A 88 -5.85 -7.15 14.23
C VAL A 88 -7.38 -7.20 14.26
N LEU A 89 -8.02 -7.48 13.11
CA LEU A 89 -9.48 -7.62 13.01
C LEU A 89 -10.03 -8.69 13.96
N GLN A 90 -9.35 -9.83 14.09
CA GLN A 90 -9.73 -10.88 15.05
C GLN A 90 -9.70 -10.40 16.50
N ARG A 91 -8.67 -9.64 16.91
CA ARG A 91 -8.60 -9.11 18.29
C ARG A 91 -9.69 -8.07 18.53
N MET A 92 -9.97 -7.23 17.54
CA MET A 92 -11.02 -6.23 17.61
C MET A 92 -12.40 -6.89 17.70
N SER A 93 -12.66 -7.95 16.91
CA SER A 93 -13.94 -8.66 16.92
C SER A 93 -14.18 -9.36 18.26
N THR A 94 -13.17 -10.05 18.80
CA THR A 94 -13.26 -10.70 20.12
C THR A 94 -13.55 -9.69 21.23
N THR A 95 -12.90 -8.51 21.18
CA THR A 95 -13.17 -7.42 22.13
C THR A 95 -14.59 -6.89 22.00
N ALA A 96 -15.03 -6.58 20.77
CA ALA A 96 -16.35 -6.03 20.50
C ALA A 96 -17.47 -7.01 20.89
N GLU A 97 -17.28 -8.30 20.64
CA GLU A 97 -18.20 -9.37 21.01
C GLU A 97 -18.32 -9.50 22.53
N GLY A 98 -17.18 -9.48 23.24
CA GLY A 98 -17.17 -9.49 24.72
C GLY A 98 -17.88 -8.28 25.34
N MET A 99 -17.85 -7.13 24.66
CA MET A 99 -18.60 -5.93 25.04
C MET A 99 -20.09 -5.99 24.64
N LYS A 100 -20.55 -7.10 24.05
CA LYS A 100 -21.90 -7.26 23.47
C LYS A 100 -22.23 -6.23 22.39
N ASN A 101 -21.22 -5.65 21.75
CA ASN A 101 -21.39 -4.75 20.62
C ASN A 101 -21.46 -5.57 19.32
N LEU A 102 -22.61 -6.23 19.12
CA LEU A 102 -22.81 -7.14 17.99
C LEU A 102 -22.79 -6.43 16.64
N GLY A 103 -23.22 -5.16 16.58
CA GLY A 103 -23.16 -4.35 15.36
C GLY A 103 -21.72 -4.12 14.88
N MET A 104 -20.83 -3.70 15.78
CA MET A 104 -19.40 -3.54 15.47
C MET A 104 -18.75 -4.90 15.15
N THR A 105 -19.14 -5.96 15.86
CA THR A 105 -18.63 -7.32 15.61
C THR A 105 -18.95 -7.76 14.18
N ALA A 106 -20.19 -7.57 13.72
CA ALA A 106 -20.60 -7.87 12.35
C ALA A 106 -19.79 -7.07 11.31
N GLN A 107 -19.56 -5.78 11.54
CA GLN A 107 -18.75 -4.93 10.66
C GLN A 107 -17.29 -5.41 10.56
N LEU A 108 -16.69 -5.83 11.68
CA LEU A 108 -15.31 -6.34 11.70
C LEU A 108 -15.20 -7.69 10.99
N LEU A 109 -16.20 -8.57 11.15
CA LEU A 109 -16.27 -9.84 10.44
C LEU A 109 -16.46 -9.63 8.92
N GLU A 110 -17.30 -8.68 8.52
CA GLU A 110 -17.46 -8.28 7.11
C GLU A 110 -16.13 -7.77 6.53
N GLN A 111 -15.41 -6.92 7.27
CA GLN A 111 -14.12 -6.40 6.81
C GLN A 111 -13.08 -7.53 6.66
N ALA A 112 -13.07 -8.49 7.58
CA ALA A 112 -12.20 -9.66 7.48
C ALA A 112 -12.57 -10.52 6.25
N ALA A 113 -13.86 -10.72 5.97
CA ALA A 113 -14.33 -11.44 4.80
C ALA A 113 -13.93 -10.74 3.49
N LYS A 114 -14.09 -9.41 3.41
CA LYS A 114 -13.63 -8.61 2.26
C LYS A 114 -12.14 -8.72 2.03
N GLU A 115 -11.35 -8.71 3.09
CA GLU A 115 -9.91 -8.88 3.01
C GLU A 115 -9.51 -10.28 2.56
N VAL A 116 -10.16 -11.33 3.07
CA VAL A 116 -9.93 -12.73 2.63
C VAL A 116 -10.31 -12.92 1.17
N GLY A 117 -11.46 -12.37 0.75
CA GLY A 117 -11.98 -12.44 -0.62
C GLY A 117 -11.27 -11.53 -1.64
N ASP A 118 -10.20 -10.82 -1.23
CA ASP A 118 -9.47 -9.88 -2.08
C ASP A 118 -10.37 -8.79 -2.70
N ALA A 119 -11.42 -8.36 -1.99
CA ALA A 119 -12.44 -7.44 -2.49
C ALA A 119 -11.90 -6.05 -2.90
N TYR A 120 -10.74 -5.66 -2.36
CA TYR A 120 -10.06 -4.40 -2.64
C TYR A 120 -8.81 -4.56 -3.51
N SER A 121 -8.68 -5.68 -4.22
CA SER A 121 -7.62 -5.91 -5.19
C SER A 121 -8.03 -5.42 -6.58
N ASN A 122 -7.07 -4.85 -7.33
CA ASN A 122 -7.25 -4.49 -8.74
C ASN A 122 -7.34 -5.71 -9.67
N LYS A 123 -7.20 -6.94 -9.14
CA LYS A 123 -7.40 -8.20 -9.85
C LYS A 123 -8.79 -8.73 -9.55
N GLN A 124 -9.60 -8.89 -10.59
CA GLN A 124 -10.92 -9.51 -10.49
C GLN A 124 -10.78 -11.03 -10.66
N LYS A 125 -11.21 -11.80 -9.65
CA LYS A 125 -11.38 -13.26 -9.80
C LYS A 125 -12.78 -13.49 -10.37
N VAL A 126 -12.86 -13.75 -11.68
CA VAL A 126 -14.11 -14.06 -12.37
C VAL A 126 -14.10 -15.54 -12.73
N GLU A 127 -15.03 -16.30 -12.18
CA GLU A 127 -15.40 -17.59 -12.77
C GLU A 127 -16.34 -17.30 -13.94
N LEU A 128 -15.81 -17.39 -15.16
CA LEU A 128 -16.61 -17.24 -16.36
C LEU A 128 -17.38 -18.55 -16.57
N THR A 129 -18.68 -18.52 -16.31
CA THR A 129 -19.61 -19.60 -16.66
C THR A 129 -20.63 -19.12 -17.67
N GLY A 130 -21.18 -20.04 -18.46
CA GLY A 130 -22.34 -19.79 -19.29
C GLY A 130 -23.58 -19.49 -18.43
N LYS A 131 -24.70 -19.18 -19.09
CA LYS A 131 -26.00 -18.99 -18.44
C LYS A 131 -26.29 -20.18 -17.49
N ASP A 132 -26.76 -19.88 -16.29
CA ASP A 132 -27.10 -20.87 -15.24
C ASP A 132 -25.93 -21.79 -14.81
N GLY A 133 -24.68 -21.31 -14.90
CA GLY A 133 -23.49 -22.09 -14.52
C GLY A 133 -23.07 -23.12 -15.58
N GLY A 134 -23.67 -23.08 -16.76
CA GLY A 134 -23.36 -24.00 -17.86
C GLY A 134 -21.97 -23.79 -18.47
N PRO A 135 -21.50 -24.71 -19.32
CA PRO A 135 -20.23 -24.56 -20.03
C PRO A 135 -20.20 -23.29 -20.90
N LEU A 136 -19.05 -22.61 -20.94
CA LEU A 136 -18.82 -21.57 -21.93
C LEU A 136 -18.68 -22.20 -23.31
N ASN A 137 -19.52 -21.77 -24.26
CA ASN A 137 -19.27 -22.07 -25.67
C ASN A 137 -18.20 -21.12 -26.20
N GLN A 138 -16.94 -21.53 -26.07
CA GLN A 138 -15.81 -20.83 -26.66
C GLN A 138 -15.59 -21.37 -28.09
N VAL A 139 -16.19 -20.72 -29.08
CA VAL A 139 -15.93 -21.04 -30.48
C VAL A 139 -14.61 -20.39 -30.89
N THR A 140 -13.60 -21.19 -31.17
CA THR A 140 -12.32 -20.71 -31.71
C THR A 140 -12.32 -20.94 -33.21
N TYR A 141 -12.39 -19.87 -34.00
CA TYR A 141 -12.31 -19.97 -35.46
C TYR A 141 -10.85 -20.04 -35.90
N THR A 142 -10.56 -21.00 -36.78
CA THR A 142 -9.25 -21.15 -37.42
C THR A 142 -9.20 -20.36 -38.74
N ALA A 143 -8.00 -20.11 -39.26
CA ALA A 143 -7.82 -19.47 -40.57
C ALA A 143 -8.55 -20.23 -41.71
N GLU A 144 -8.65 -21.55 -41.60
CA GLU A 144 -9.39 -22.39 -42.55
C GLU A 144 -10.91 -22.18 -42.46
N ASP A 145 -11.44 -21.93 -41.25
CA ASP A 145 -12.87 -21.63 -41.06
C ASP A 145 -13.23 -20.29 -41.70
N TYR A 146 -12.34 -19.30 -41.59
CA TYR A 146 -12.49 -18.01 -42.27
C TYR A 146 -12.40 -18.15 -43.78
N ALA A 147 -11.45 -18.94 -44.30
CA ALA A 147 -11.31 -19.18 -45.74
C ALA A 147 -12.56 -19.88 -46.32
N LYS A 148 -13.10 -20.88 -45.63
CA LYS A 148 -14.35 -21.57 -46.01
C LYS A 148 -15.56 -20.63 -45.97
N ALA A 149 -15.62 -19.74 -44.98
CA ALA A 149 -16.68 -18.74 -44.89
C ALA A 149 -16.60 -17.73 -46.05
N GLN A 150 -15.39 -17.30 -46.41
CA GLN A 150 -15.15 -16.37 -47.52
C GLN A 150 -15.52 -16.98 -48.87
N GLN A 151 -15.10 -18.21 -49.14
CA GLN A 151 -15.48 -18.93 -50.38
C GLN A 151 -17.00 -19.11 -50.52
N LYS A 152 -17.71 -19.40 -49.42
CA LYS A 152 -19.18 -19.49 -49.42
C LYS A 152 -19.87 -18.15 -49.66
N LEU A 153 -19.23 -17.04 -49.28
CA LEU A 153 -19.72 -15.69 -49.51
C LEU A 153 -19.51 -15.29 -50.98
N GLU A 154 -18.32 -15.55 -51.51
CA GLU A 154 -17.97 -15.31 -52.92
C GLU A 154 -18.88 -16.10 -53.86
N GLY A 155 -19.09 -17.40 -53.60
CA GLY A 155 -20.04 -18.21 -54.40
C GLY A 155 -21.52 -17.83 -54.26
N ARG A 156 -21.88 -16.98 -53.28
CA ARG A 156 -23.24 -16.39 -53.15
C ARG A 156 -23.35 -15.01 -53.80
N LEU A 157 -22.22 -14.40 -54.16
CA LEU A 157 -22.15 -13.09 -54.83
C LEU A 157 -22.07 -13.22 -56.35
N GLU A 158 -21.74 -14.40 -56.89
CA GLU A 158 -21.66 -14.72 -58.34
C GLU A 158 -22.99 -14.64 -59.13
N GLY A 159 -24.03 -14.02 -58.57
CA GLY A 159 -25.30 -13.77 -59.26
C GLY A 159 -25.95 -12.42 -58.94
N LEU A 160 -25.17 -11.49 -58.38
CA LEU A 160 -25.58 -10.10 -58.11
C LEU A 160 -24.94 -9.17 -59.15
N ASP A 161 -25.44 -9.27 -60.38
CA ASP A 161 -25.32 -8.22 -61.41
C ASP A 161 -26.59 -7.36 -61.41
#